data_AF-W0F6G7-F1
#
_entry.id   AF-W0F6G7-F1
#
_cell.length_a   1.000
_cell.length_b   1.000
_cell.length_c   1.000
_cell.angle_alpha   90.00
_cell.angle_beta   90.00
_cell.angle_gamma   90.00
#
_symmetry.space_group_name_H-M   'P 1'
#
loop_
_entity.id
_entity.type
_entity.pdbx_description
1 polymer ?
#
loop_
_entity_poly.entity_id
_entity_poly.type
_entity_poly.pdbx_seq_one_letter_code
_entity_poly.pdbx_strand_id
1 'polypeptide(L)'
;MDILRTGLKIESASLLDSLEYEVPFENISNKKRIQTKTNDNFLVISFSMVVIGGLFLLGSGTEASTVAFIGGMFFLVLALATRKKSITILTYDGSSIEFPFNSRNKPEVLDFSIEVIEASNQFLLNKYGKIDKALPMDGQLSKLEFLRDRDVLTDDEFENLKDQLLGRESKGSIGFNH
;
A
#
# COMPACT_ATOMS: atom_id res chain seq x y z
N MET A 1 10.28 -2.74 10.67
CA MET A 1 8.85 -3.03 10.42
C MET A 1 8.70 -4.49 10.73
N ASP A 2 7.82 -4.82 11.67
CA ASP A 2 7.69 -6.17 12.19
C ASP A 2 6.23 -6.61 12.18
N ILE A 3 5.99 -7.86 11.77
CA ILE A 3 4.67 -8.47 11.80
C ILE A 3 4.38 -8.89 13.24
N LEU A 4 3.36 -8.31 13.85
CA LEU A 4 2.88 -8.68 15.18
C LEU A 4 1.72 -9.69 15.06
N ARG A 5 1.20 -10.13 16.22
CA ARG A 5 0.06 -11.07 16.26
C ARG A 5 -1.26 -10.47 15.77
N THR A 6 -1.42 -9.15 15.88
CA THR A 6 -2.69 -8.44 15.64
C THR A 6 -2.60 -7.34 14.60
N GLY A 7 -1.39 -7.02 14.13
CA GLY A 7 -1.15 -5.91 13.25
C GLY A 7 0.30 -5.85 12.75
N LEU A 8 0.58 -4.78 12.02
CA LEU A 8 1.91 -4.46 11.51
C LEU A 8 2.49 -3.29 12.30
N LYS A 9 3.68 -3.50 12.89
CA LYS A 9 4.44 -2.43 13.53
C LYS A 9 5.26 -1.68 12.49
N ILE A 10 5.07 -0.37 12.42
CA ILE A 10 5.81 0.53 11.54
C ILE A 10 6.64 1.48 12.39
N GLU A 11 7.95 1.43 12.16
CA GLU A 11 8.91 2.36 12.72
C GLU A 11 9.48 3.19 11.58
N SER A 12 9.39 4.51 11.71
CA SER A 12 9.99 5.45 10.77
C SER A 12 10.80 6.48 11.54
N ALA A 13 12.05 6.65 11.14
CA ALA A 13 12.94 7.66 11.70
C ALA A 13 13.25 8.69 10.61
N SER A 14 13.01 9.95 10.95
CA SER A 14 13.51 11.13 10.25
C SER A 14 14.69 11.72 11.03
N LEU A 15 15.37 12.72 10.45
CA LEU A 15 16.52 13.37 11.10
C LEU A 15 16.15 14.10 12.41
N LEU A 16 14.86 14.41 12.62
CA LEU A 16 14.38 15.15 13.78
C LEU A 16 13.33 14.41 14.61
N ASP A 17 12.61 13.46 14.00
CA ASP A 17 11.47 12.79 14.62
C ASP A 17 11.54 11.27 14.40
N SER A 18 11.11 10.51 15.40
CA SER A 18 10.81 9.09 15.27
C SER A 18 9.33 8.87 15.45
N LEU A 19 8.69 8.21 14.49
CA LEU A 19 7.30 7.83 14.54
C LEU A 19 7.20 6.31 14.57
N GLU A 20 6.56 5.80 15.62
CA GLU A 20 6.23 4.40 15.80
C GLU A 20 4.71 4.28 15.89
N TYR A 21 4.12 3.44 15.05
CA TYR A 21 2.68 3.18 15.07
C TYR A 21 2.38 1.76 14.63
N GLU A 22 1.23 1.24 15.07
CA GLU A 22 0.72 -0.08 14.70
C GLU A 22 -0.48 0.07 13.78
N VAL A 23 -0.49 -0.69 12.69
CA VAL A 23 -1.65 -0.82 11.79
C VAL A 23 -2.33 -2.16 12.05
N PRO A 24 -3.58 -2.19 12.56
CA PRO A 24 -4.30 -3.43 12.77
C PRO A 24 -4.51 -4.19 11.45
N PHE A 25 -4.46 -5.52 11.48
CA PHE A 25 -4.72 -6.34 10.29
C PHE A 25 -6.10 -6.10 9.67
N GLU A 26 -7.08 -5.70 10.48
CA GLU A 26 -8.43 -5.34 10.01
C GLU A 26 -8.47 -4.15 9.05
N ASN A 27 -7.44 -3.30 9.11
CA ASN A 27 -7.31 -2.13 8.25
C ASN A 27 -6.44 -2.40 7.03
N ILE A 28 -5.71 -3.52 6.93
CA ILE A 28 -4.82 -3.81 5.80
C ILE A 28 -5.63 -4.40 4.63
N SER A 29 -5.51 -3.82 3.44
CA SER A 29 -6.13 -4.34 2.22
C SER A 29 -5.25 -5.34 1.49
N ASN A 30 -5.88 -6.25 0.75
CA ASN A 30 -5.20 -7.20 -0.15
C ASN A 30 -4.69 -6.54 -1.45
N LYS A 31 -4.89 -5.23 -1.60
CA LYS A 31 -4.49 -4.46 -2.78
C LYS A 31 -3.14 -3.80 -2.56
N LYS A 32 -2.19 -4.14 -3.44
CA LYS A 32 -0.87 -3.50 -3.51
C LYS A 32 -0.66 -2.77 -4.83
N ARG A 33 0.11 -1.69 -4.78
CA ARG A 33 0.50 -0.88 -5.93
C ARG A 33 2.01 -0.65 -5.92
N ILE A 34 2.67 -0.83 -7.06
CA ILE A 34 4.08 -0.44 -7.21
C ILE A 34 4.12 0.97 -7.76
N GLN A 35 4.82 1.87 -7.08
CA GLN A 35 4.89 3.28 -7.43
C GLN A 35 6.34 3.76 -7.56
N THR A 36 6.54 4.73 -8.44
CA THR A 36 7.79 5.48 -8.55
C THR A 36 7.44 6.95 -8.45
N LYS A 37 7.91 7.60 -7.39
CA LYS A 37 7.64 9.01 -7.11
C LYS A 37 8.91 9.83 -7.28
N THR A 38 8.80 10.93 -8.00
CA THR A 38 9.89 11.92 -8.13
C THR A 38 9.93 12.78 -6.89
N ASN A 39 11.09 13.35 -6.57
CA ASN A 39 11.19 14.29 -5.46
C ASN A 39 10.59 15.64 -5.85
N ASP A 40 9.34 15.87 -5.44
CA ASP A 40 8.58 17.09 -5.77
C ASP A 40 9.29 18.37 -5.28
N ASN A 41 10.02 18.32 -4.16
CA ASN A 41 10.73 19.49 -3.64
C ASN A 41 11.80 19.99 -4.61
N PHE A 42 12.58 19.07 -5.20
CA PHE A 42 13.61 19.44 -6.17
C PHE A 42 13.01 19.92 -7.49
N LEU A 43 11.84 19.38 -7.89
CA LEU A 43 11.11 19.91 -9.06
C LEU A 43 10.64 21.35 -8.82
N VAL A 44 10.09 21.65 -7.64
CA VAL A 44 9.64 23.01 -7.30
C VAL A 44 10.80 23.99 -7.27
N ILE A 45 11.93 23.63 -6.67
CA ILE A 45 13.14 24.46 -6.65
C ILE A 45 13.65 24.68 -8.08
N SER A 46 13.74 23.63 -8.88
CA SER A 46 14.17 23.71 -10.29
C SER A 46 13.30 24.69 -11.08
N PHE A 47 11.98 24.55 -10.98
CA PHE A 47 11.02 25.42 -11.65
C PHE A 47 11.16 26.88 -11.19
N SER A 48 11.28 27.10 -9.89
CA SER A 48 11.44 28.44 -9.32
C SER A 48 12.70 29.13 -9.84
N MET A 49 13.82 28.41 -9.95
CA MET A 49 15.06 28.95 -10.51
C MET A 49 14.94 29.30 -11.99
N VAL A 50 14.20 28.51 -12.78
CA VAL A 50 13.91 28.83 -14.19
C VAL A 50 13.09 30.11 -14.31
N VAL A 51 12.07 30.28 -13.47
CA VAL A 51 11.25 31.51 -13.45
C VAL A 51 12.09 32.73 -13.08
N ILE A 52 12.92 32.63 -12.03
CA ILE A 52 13.82 33.70 -11.59
C ILE A 52 14.83 34.04 -12.71
N GLY A 53 15.41 33.03 -13.36
CA GLY A 53 16.31 33.24 -14.50
C GLY A 53 15.64 34.00 -15.65
N GLY A 54 14.38 33.67 -15.96
CA GLY A 54 13.57 34.38 -16.94
C GLY A 54 13.34 35.85 -16.58
N LEU A 55 13.08 36.16 -15.31
CA LEU A 55 12.91 37.55 -14.84
C LEU A 55 14.20 38.36 -14.97
N PHE A 56 15.36 37.77 -14.68
CA PHE A 56 16.66 38.46 -14.83
C PHE A 56 17.00 38.81 -16.29
N LEU A 57 16.54 38.00 -17.25
CA LEU A 57 16.70 38.33 -18.68
C LEU A 57 15.97 39.62 -19.07
N LEU A 58 14.82 39.92 -18.44
CA LEU A 58 14.07 41.15 -18.70
C LEU A 58 14.80 42.40 -18.17
N GLY A 59 15.60 42.24 -17.12
CA GLY A 59 16.33 43.31 -16.46
C GLY A 59 17.78 43.47 -16.92
N SER A 60 18.18 42.89 -18.05
CA SER A 60 19.57 42.84 -18.58
C SER A 60 20.60 42.09 -17.71
N GLY A 61 20.14 41.30 -16.72
CA GLY A 61 20.99 40.49 -15.83
C GLY A 61 21.39 39.14 -16.44
N THR A 62 22.11 39.14 -17.55
CA THR A 62 22.46 37.90 -18.29
C THR A 62 23.29 36.92 -17.46
N GLU A 63 24.25 37.40 -16.65
CA GLU A 63 25.05 36.57 -15.75
C GLU A 63 24.18 35.89 -14.69
N ALA A 64 23.31 36.66 -14.02
CA ALA A 64 22.39 36.15 -13.01
C ALA A 64 21.40 35.12 -13.60
N SER A 65 20.91 35.36 -14.81
CA SER A 65 20.03 34.42 -15.51
C SER A 65 20.73 33.09 -15.82
N THR A 66 22.00 33.15 -16.23
CA THR A 66 22.79 31.95 -16.56
C THR A 66 23.01 31.09 -15.31
N VAL A 67 23.38 31.72 -14.19
CA VAL A 67 23.51 31.02 -12.90
C VAL A 67 22.20 30.39 -12.47
N ALA A 68 21.07 31.11 -12.61
CA ALA A 68 19.76 30.61 -12.25
C ALA A 68 19.36 29.38 -13.11
N PHE A 69 19.61 29.40 -14.42
CA PHE A 69 19.32 28.26 -15.29
C PHE A 69 20.21 27.05 -15.00
N ILE A 70 21.50 27.26 -14.75
CA ILE A 70 22.41 26.17 -14.35
C ILE A 70 21.95 25.55 -13.04
N GLY A 71 21.61 26.37 -12.05
CA GLY A 71 21.05 25.90 -10.78
C GLY A 71 19.74 25.13 -10.97
N GLY A 72 18.82 25.66 -11.78
CA GLY A 72 17.57 25.00 -12.12
C GLY A 72 17.78 23.63 -12.77
N MET A 73 18.74 23.53 -13.70
CA MET A 73 19.11 22.27 -14.36
C MET A 73 19.75 21.28 -13.39
N PHE A 74 20.60 21.76 -12.49
CA PHE A 74 21.18 20.93 -11.44
C PHE A 74 20.09 20.32 -10.54
N PHE A 75 19.13 21.12 -10.07
CA PHE A 75 18.02 20.61 -9.26
C PHE A 75 17.08 19.69 -10.04
N LEU A 76 16.91 19.91 -11.35
CA LEU A 76 16.15 18.99 -12.20
C LEU A 76 16.82 17.62 -12.24
N VAL A 77 18.14 17.58 -12.47
CA VAL A 77 18.91 16.33 -12.46
C VAL A 77 18.81 15.65 -11.10
N LEU A 78 18.93 16.39 -9.99
CA LEU A 78 18.74 15.84 -8.65
C LEU A 78 17.33 15.28 -8.43
N ALA A 79 16.29 15.95 -8.91
CA ALA A 79 14.92 15.46 -8.82
C ALA A 79 14.76 14.10 -9.53
N LEU A 80 15.36 13.97 -10.72
CA LEU A 80 15.33 12.75 -11.52
C LEU A 80 16.20 11.64 -10.92
N ALA A 81 17.35 11.98 -10.32
CA ALA A 81 18.26 11.03 -9.69
C ALA A 81 17.72 10.50 -8.34
N THR A 82 16.96 11.31 -7.59
CA THR A 82 16.45 10.96 -6.26
C THR A 82 15.03 10.39 -6.27
N ARG A 83 14.60 9.79 -7.39
CA ARG A 83 13.32 9.09 -7.49
C ARG A 83 13.22 7.98 -6.45
N LYS A 84 12.15 8.00 -5.68
CA LYS A 84 11.84 6.96 -4.69
C LYS A 84 10.95 5.91 -5.36
N LYS A 85 11.31 4.65 -5.20
CA LYS A 85 10.46 3.52 -5.59
C LYS A 85 9.91 2.88 -4.33
N SER A 86 8.62 2.55 -4.34
CA SER A 86 7.98 1.92 -3.20
C SER A 86 6.89 0.95 -3.66
N ILE A 87 6.67 -0.08 -2.84
CA ILE A 87 5.47 -0.88 -2.88
C ILE A 87 4.53 -0.25 -1.86
N THR A 88 3.28 -0.02 -2.23
CA THR A 88 2.27 0.58 -1.36
C THR A 88 1.16 -0.44 -1.13
N ILE A 89 0.85 -0.72 0.13
CA ILE A 89 -0.36 -1.45 0.50
C ILE A 89 -1.41 -0.43 0.94
N LEU A 90 -2.60 -0.50 0.37
CA LEU A 90 -3.70 0.38 0.75
C LEU A 90 -4.34 -0.12 2.05
N THR A 91 -4.89 0.78 2.83
CA THR A 91 -5.70 0.44 4.01
C THR A 91 -7.14 0.86 3.82
N TYR A 92 -8.07 0.24 4.57
CA TYR A 92 -9.50 0.55 4.49
C TYR A 92 -9.87 1.91 5.10
N ASP A 93 -8.99 2.51 5.91
CA ASP A 93 -9.15 3.87 6.45
C ASP A 93 -8.67 4.98 5.49
N GLY A 94 -8.22 4.61 4.28
CA GLY A 94 -7.73 5.53 3.27
C GLY A 94 -6.27 5.95 3.43
N SER A 95 -5.57 5.46 4.45
CA SER A 95 -4.12 5.58 4.56
C SER A 95 -3.40 4.56 3.67
N SER A 96 -2.07 4.55 3.75
CA SER A 96 -1.26 3.61 2.96
C SER A 96 0.04 3.28 3.66
N ILE A 97 0.45 2.03 3.55
CA ILE A 97 1.73 1.54 4.07
C ILE A 97 2.72 1.52 2.91
N GLU A 98 3.76 2.34 3.00
CA GLU A 98 4.80 2.42 1.98
C GLU A 98 6.04 1.62 2.36
N PHE A 99 6.45 0.72 1.48
CA PHE A 99 7.66 -0.08 1.57
C PHE A 99 8.67 0.43 0.53
N PRO A 100 9.58 1.34 0.91
CA PRO A 100 10.58 1.86 -0.01
C PRO A 100 11.57 0.76 -0.43
N PHE A 101 11.92 0.74 -1.71
CA PHE A 101 12.90 -0.21 -2.25
C PHE A 101 13.86 0.44 -3.25
N ASN A 102 15.00 -0.20 -3.43
CA ASN A 102 15.97 0.05 -4.49
C ASN A 102 16.10 -1.21 -5.37
N SER A 103 16.91 -1.14 -6.42
CA SER A 103 17.04 -2.28 -7.36
C SER A 103 17.60 -3.56 -6.73
N ARG A 104 18.34 -3.47 -5.61
CA ARG A 104 18.97 -4.62 -4.94
C ARG A 104 18.01 -5.33 -4.00
N ASN A 105 17.26 -4.59 -3.17
CA ASN A 105 16.36 -5.17 -2.16
C ASN A 105 14.90 -5.29 -2.65
N LYS A 106 14.62 -4.98 -3.92
CA LYS A 106 13.26 -5.10 -4.47
C LYS A 106 12.62 -6.48 -4.23
N PRO A 107 13.31 -7.63 -4.43
CA PRO A 107 12.72 -8.94 -4.18
C PRO A 107 12.33 -9.11 -2.71
N GLU A 108 13.25 -8.82 -1.79
CA GLU A 108 13.02 -8.92 -0.34
C GLU A 108 11.84 -8.07 0.13
N VAL A 109 11.75 -6.83 -0.37
CA VAL A 109 10.64 -5.92 -0.02
C VAL A 109 9.31 -6.42 -0.62
N LEU A 110 9.34 -7.01 -1.81
CA LEU A 110 8.16 -7.60 -2.43
C LEU A 110 7.68 -8.82 -1.64
N ASP A 111 8.58 -9.71 -1.28
CA ASP A 111 8.28 -10.92 -0.52
C ASP A 111 7.71 -10.55 0.87
N PHE A 112 8.34 -9.60 1.56
CA PHE A 112 7.82 -9.08 2.82
C PHE A 112 6.42 -8.45 2.66
N SER A 113 6.18 -7.70 1.59
CA SER A 113 4.83 -7.12 1.34
C SER A 113 3.76 -8.18 1.12
N ILE A 114 4.13 -9.35 0.58
CA ILE A 114 3.24 -10.50 0.41
C ILE A 114 2.98 -11.14 1.77
N GLU A 115 4.04 -11.37 2.55
CA GLU A 115 3.94 -11.94 3.90
C GLU A 115 3.01 -11.13 4.82
N VAL A 116 3.06 -9.80 4.73
CA VAL A 116 2.14 -8.91 5.48
C VAL A 116 0.68 -9.15 5.09
N ILE A 117 0.38 -9.27 3.80
CA ILE A 117 -0.98 -9.53 3.31
C ILE A 117 -1.45 -10.91 3.74
N GLU A 118 -0.59 -11.92 3.61
CA GLU A 118 -0.90 -13.29 4.03
C GLU A 118 -1.14 -13.40 5.53
N ALA A 119 -0.30 -12.76 6.35
CA ALA A 119 -0.48 -12.71 7.80
C ALA A 119 -1.80 -12.02 8.18
N SER A 120 -2.14 -10.91 7.51
CA SER A 120 -3.43 -10.24 7.68
C SER A 120 -4.61 -11.15 7.35
N ASN A 121 -4.57 -11.81 6.19
CA ASN A 121 -5.61 -12.74 5.74
C ASN A 121 -5.78 -13.91 6.71
N GLN A 122 -4.69 -14.52 7.17
CA GLN A 122 -4.72 -15.59 8.15
C GLN A 122 -5.33 -15.14 9.47
N PHE A 123 -4.97 -13.94 9.95
CA PHE A 123 -5.57 -13.38 11.16
C PHE A 123 -7.09 -13.18 11.00
N LEU A 124 -7.52 -12.57 9.89
CA LEU A 124 -8.93 -12.32 9.61
C LEU A 124 -9.72 -13.62 9.51
N LEU A 125 -9.20 -14.61 8.79
CA LEU A 125 -9.82 -15.93 8.66
C LEU A 125 -9.93 -16.62 10.02
N ASN A 126 -8.89 -16.58 10.84
CA ASN A 126 -8.91 -17.18 12.19
C ASN A 126 -9.90 -16.51 13.13
N LYS A 127 -10.12 -15.20 12.98
CA LYS A 127 -11.02 -14.39 13.82
C LYS A 127 -12.48 -14.47 13.38
N TYR A 128 -12.72 -14.45 12.07
CA TYR A 128 -14.06 -14.27 11.48
C TYR A 128 -14.58 -15.49 10.71
N GLY A 129 -13.70 -16.39 10.26
CA GLY A 129 -14.05 -17.54 9.40
C GLY A 129 -14.50 -18.81 10.16
N LYS A 130 -14.53 -18.78 11.49
CA LYS A 130 -14.95 -19.93 12.30
C LYS A 130 -16.47 -20.00 12.40
N ILE A 131 -17.04 -21.14 11.99
CA ILE A 131 -18.46 -21.45 12.14
C ILE A 131 -18.69 -22.09 13.50
N ASP A 132 -19.66 -21.56 14.25
CA ASP A 132 -20.13 -22.10 15.51
C ASP A 132 -21.66 -22.19 15.48
N LYS A 133 -22.18 -23.42 15.46
CA LYS A 133 -23.63 -23.67 15.40
C LYS A 133 -24.39 -23.22 16.65
N ALA A 134 -23.69 -22.92 17.75
CA ALA A 134 -24.30 -22.35 18.95
C ALA A 134 -24.54 -20.84 18.83
N LEU A 135 -23.91 -20.15 17.88
CA LEU A 135 -24.07 -18.72 17.65
C LEU A 135 -25.18 -18.43 16.63
N PRO A 136 -25.79 -17.23 16.67
CA PRO A 136 -26.76 -16.79 15.68
C PRO A 136 -26.20 -16.84 14.25
N MET A 137 -27.02 -17.32 13.31
CA MET A 137 -26.65 -17.49 11.91
C MET A 137 -26.34 -16.16 11.24
N ASP A 138 -27.20 -15.15 11.41
CA ASP A 138 -27.05 -13.84 10.76
C ASP A 138 -25.70 -13.18 11.10
N GLY A 139 -25.29 -13.27 12.37
CA GLY A 139 -24.02 -12.73 12.83
C GLY A 139 -22.80 -13.45 12.26
N GLN A 140 -22.94 -14.72 11.89
CA GLN A 140 -21.88 -15.49 11.23
C GLN A 140 -21.83 -15.21 9.73
N LEU A 141 -23.00 -15.12 9.08
CA LEU A 141 -23.08 -14.76 7.67
C LEU A 141 -22.46 -13.38 7.40
N SER A 142 -22.76 -12.39 8.25
CA SER A 142 -22.16 -11.05 8.14
C SER A 142 -20.62 -11.07 8.25
N LYS A 143 -20.05 -11.97 9.06
CA LYS A 143 -18.59 -12.15 9.14
C LYS A 143 -18.02 -12.76 7.86
N LEU A 144 -18.71 -13.72 7.26
CA LEU A 144 -18.31 -14.31 5.98
C LEU A 144 -18.39 -13.28 4.84
N GLU A 145 -19.44 -12.46 4.81
CA GLU A 145 -19.57 -11.35 3.86
C GLU A 145 -18.43 -10.34 4.04
N PHE A 146 -18.11 -9.98 5.28
CA PHE A 146 -16.97 -9.12 5.59
C PHE A 146 -15.64 -9.65 5.04
N LEU A 147 -15.41 -10.97 5.10
CA LEU A 147 -14.20 -11.62 4.58
C LEU A 147 -14.18 -11.63 3.04
N ARG A 148 -15.31 -11.94 2.40
CA ARG A 148 -15.45 -11.91 0.94
C ARG A 148 -15.24 -10.50 0.40
N ASP A 149 -15.87 -9.50 1.00
CA ASP A 149 -15.77 -8.10 0.55
C ASP A 149 -14.35 -7.52 0.68
N ARG A 150 -13.49 -8.19 1.45
CA ARG A 150 -12.06 -7.86 1.61
C ARG A 150 -11.13 -8.72 0.76
N ASP A 151 -11.67 -9.54 -0.14
CA ASP A 151 -10.91 -10.50 -0.96
C ASP A 151 -10.08 -11.48 -0.09
N VAL A 152 -10.54 -11.79 1.13
CA VAL A 152 -9.92 -12.80 2.01
C VAL A 152 -10.43 -14.20 1.67
N LEU A 153 -11.69 -14.28 1.26
CA LEU A 153 -12.32 -15.49 0.72
C LEU A 153 -12.62 -15.26 -0.76
N THR A 154 -12.40 -16.28 -1.57
CA THR A 154 -12.95 -16.38 -2.92
C THR A 154 -14.46 -16.61 -2.87
N ASP A 155 -15.16 -16.34 -3.97
CA ASP A 155 -16.60 -16.58 -4.08
C ASP A 155 -16.97 -18.06 -3.81
N ASP A 156 -16.14 -18.99 -4.30
CA ASP A 156 -16.32 -20.42 -4.07
C ASP A 156 -16.14 -20.79 -2.59
N GLU A 157 -15.12 -20.25 -1.92
CA GLU A 157 -14.91 -20.47 -0.49
C GLU A 157 -16.03 -19.88 0.36
N PHE A 158 -16.54 -18.70 -0.03
CA PHE A 158 -17.67 -18.06 0.62
C PHE A 158 -18.94 -18.91 0.51
N GLU A 159 -19.31 -19.37 -0.69
CA GLU A 159 -20.50 -20.20 -0.88
C GLU A 159 -20.35 -21.55 -0.14
N ASN A 160 -19.17 -22.15 -0.14
CA ASN A 160 -18.92 -23.38 0.63
C ASN A 160 -19.12 -23.17 2.15
N LEU A 161 -18.58 -22.09 2.73
CA LEU A 161 -18.75 -21.78 4.15
C LEU A 161 -20.20 -21.42 4.50
N LYS A 162 -20.90 -20.73 3.59
CA LYS A 162 -22.32 -20.40 3.72
C LYS A 162 -23.20 -21.66 3.69
N ASP A 163 -22.92 -22.61 2.80
CA ASP A 163 -23.64 -23.89 2.77
C ASP A 163 -23.39 -24.71 4.05
N GLN A 164 -22.16 -24.73 4.55
CA GLN A 164 -21.84 -25.34 5.85
C GLN A 164 -22.61 -24.70 7.01
N LEU A 165 -22.73 -23.37 7.02
CA LEU A 165 -23.49 -22.62 8.01
C LEU A 165 -24.99 -22.95 7.93
N LEU A 166 -25.54 -23.09 6.71
CA LEU A 166 -26.94 -23.45 6.46
C LEU A 166 -27.22 -24.95 6.64
N GLY A 167 -26.20 -25.78 6.86
CA GLY A 167 -26.33 -27.24 6.97
C GLY A 167 -26.68 -27.91 5.63
N ARG A 168 -26.37 -27.27 4.51
CA ARG A 168 -26.52 -27.83 3.16
C ARG A 168 -25.22 -28.57 2.82
N GLU A 169 -25.33 -29.81 2.30
CA GLU A 169 -24.14 -30.50 1.80
C GLU A 169 -23.53 -29.71 0.64
N SER A 170 -22.24 -29.39 0.72
CA SER A 170 -21.54 -28.65 -0.34
C SER A 170 -21.57 -29.51 -1.61
N LYS A 171 -22.48 -29.19 -2.53
CA LYS A 171 -22.52 -29.85 -3.83
C LYS A 171 -21.31 -29.38 -4.63
N GLY A 172 -20.23 -30.17 -4.56
CA GLY A 172 -19.10 -30.02 -5.46
C GLY A 172 -19.59 -29.88 -6.90
N SER A 173 -19.04 -28.87 -7.58
CA SER A 173 -19.18 -28.54 -8.99
C SER A 173 -19.79 -29.65 -9.85
N ILE A 174 -21.10 -29.55 -10.15
CA ILE A 174 -21.66 -30.23 -11.33
C ILE A 174 -21.26 -29.36 -12.52
N GLY A 175 -20.09 -29.67 -13.08
CA GLY A 175 -19.63 -29.09 -14.33
C GLY A 175 -20.61 -29.42 -15.45
N PHE A 176 -21.15 -28.38 -16.09
CA PHE A 176 -21.77 -28.53 -17.38
C PHE A 176 -20.66 -28.50 -18.43
N ASN A 177 -20.23 -29.68 -18.87
CA ASN A 177 -19.64 -29.84 -20.20
C ASN A 177 -20.75 -29.64 -21.23
N HIS A 178 -20.62 -28.61 -22.07
CA HIS A 178 -21.31 -28.56 -23.34
C HIS A 178 -20.42 -27.93 -24.41
#